data_AF-A0A6I1NS07-F1
#
_entry.id   AF-A0A6I1NS07-F1
#
_cell.length_a   1.000
_cell.length_b   1.000
_cell.length_c   1.000
_cell.angle_alpha   90.00
_cell.angle_beta   90.00
_cell.angle_gamma   90.00
#
_symmetry.space_group_name_H-M   'P 1'
#
loop_
_entity.id
_entity.type
_entity.pdbx_description
1 polymer ?
#
loop_
_entity_poly.entity_id
_entity_poly.type
_entity_poly.pdbx_seq_one_letter_code
_entity_poly.pdbx_strand_id
1 'polypeptide(L)'
;MPFSRIPPLTLAAFFALYVIWGSTYMGIRIGIESWPPMMMAGLRFSLAGWLMLAYLWLRKYPMPNARELGGAALLGVLMPAVGNGLVTVAEKDVSSGVAALVIATVPLFTLLFARMFGQKARKVEWAGIGLGVCGM
;
A
#
# COMPACT_ATOMS: atom_id res chain seq x y z
N MET A 1 -7.18 22.07 22.08
CA MET A 1 -6.87 20.65 21.80
C MET A 1 -8.09 20.00 21.15
N PRO A 2 -8.09 19.62 19.85
CA PRO A 2 -9.22 18.90 19.29
C PRO A 2 -8.83 17.43 19.06
N PHE A 3 -8.89 16.61 20.10
CA PHE A 3 -9.16 15.18 19.93
C PHE A 3 -10.69 15.04 19.79
N SER A 4 -11.23 15.61 18.71
CA SER A 4 -12.63 15.46 18.35
C SER A 4 -12.85 14.02 17.93
N ARG A 5 -13.55 13.26 18.80
CA ARG A 5 -14.12 11.90 18.62
C ARG A 5 -13.69 11.21 17.32
N ILE A 6 -12.75 10.26 17.42
CA ILE A 6 -12.38 9.41 16.29
C ILE A 6 -13.68 8.76 15.77
N PRO A 7 -14.09 9.05 14.53
CA PRO A 7 -15.33 8.49 13.99
C PRO A 7 -15.28 6.96 14.05
N PRO A 8 -16.38 6.27 14.38
CA PRO A 8 -16.41 4.80 14.37
C PRO A 8 -16.01 4.23 13.00
N LEU A 9 -16.28 4.98 11.92
CA LEU A 9 -15.83 4.65 10.57
C LEU A 9 -14.30 4.61 10.43
N THR A 10 -13.58 5.49 11.13
CA THR A 10 -12.11 5.53 11.10
C THR A 10 -11.54 4.31 11.82
N LEU A 11 -12.11 3.91 12.96
CA LEU A 11 -11.73 2.67 13.65
C LEU A 11 -12.00 1.44 12.79
N ALA A 12 -13.17 1.38 12.14
CA ALA A 12 -13.49 0.30 11.21
C ALA A 12 -12.53 0.26 10.01
N ALA A 13 -12.14 1.42 9.48
CA ALA A 13 -11.16 1.50 8.40
C ALA A 13 -9.77 1.01 8.83
N PHE A 14 -9.31 1.35 10.04
CA PHE A 14 -8.05 0.82 10.58
C PHE A 14 -8.12 -0.69 10.78
N PHE A 15 -9.22 -1.20 11.35
CA PHE A 15 -9.40 -2.63 11.53
C PHE A 15 -9.40 -3.39 10.19
N ALA A 16 -10.14 -2.88 9.20
CA ALA A 16 -10.15 -3.43 7.85
C ALA A 16 -8.75 -3.39 7.22
N LEU A 17 -8.01 -2.30 7.39
CA LEU A 17 -6.61 -2.20 6.96
C LEU A 17 -5.75 -3.30 7.58
N TYR A 18 -5.78 -3.47 8.90
CA TYR A 18 -4.99 -4.47 9.58
C TYR A 18 -5.30 -5.89 9.10
N VAL A 19 -6.58 -6.22 8.95
CA VAL A 19 -6.99 -7.56 8.49
C VAL A 19 -6.63 -7.77 7.03
N ILE A 20 -7.05 -6.86 6.14
CA ILE A 20 -6.91 -7.03 4.68
C ILE A 20 -5.45 -6.94 4.25
N TRP A 21 -4.70 -5.95 4.76
CA TRP A 21 -3.28 -5.82 4.40
C TRP A 21 -2.43 -6.87 5.12
N GLY A 22 -2.70 -7.18 6.39
CA GLY A 22 -2.02 -8.26 7.10
C GLY A 22 -2.19 -9.62 6.42
N SER A 23 -3.42 -9.96 6.01
CA SER A 23 -3.70 -11.20 5.28
C SER A 23 -3.13 -11.21 3.87
N THR A 24 -2.85 -10.03 3.27
CA THR A 24 -2.26 -9.95 1.93
C THR A 24 -0.85 -10.53 1.90
N TYR A 25 0.00 -10.24 2.89
CA TYR A 25 1.35 -10.82 2.98
C TYR A 25 1.30 -12.35 3.15
N MET A 26 0.39 -12.83 4.00
CA MET A 26 0.16 -14.26 4.14
C MET A 26 -0.32 -14.90 2.81
N GLY A 27 -1.24 -14.26 2.11
CA GLY A 27 -1.74 -14.73 0.81
C GLY A 27 -0.69 -14.69 -0.30
N ILE A 28 0.21 -13.70 -0.29
CA ILE A 28 1.34 -13.62 -1.21
C ILE A 28 2.28 -14.79 -0.96
N ARG A 29 2.71 -15.03 0.29
CA ARG A 29 3.57 -16.15 0.64
C ARG A 29 3.01 -17.50 0.15
N ILE A 30 1.73 -17.76 0.39
CA ILE A 30 1.05 -18.98 -0.08
C ILE A 30 1.00 -19.02 -1.63
N GLY A 31 0.71 -17.89 -2.26
CA GLY A 31 0.62 -17.81 -3.72
C GLY A 31 1.96 -18.01 -4.44
N ILE A 32 3.07 -17.56 -3.85
CA ILE A 32 4.42 -17.72 -4.40
C ILE A 32 4.84 -19.19 -4.46
N GLU A 33 4.31 -20.05 -3.58
CA GLU A 33 4.58 -21.50 -3.62
C GLU A 33 4.06 -22.14 -4.90
N SER A 34 3.02 -21.56 -5.51
CA SER A 34 2.35 -22.11 -6.68
C SER A 34 2.59 -21.31 -7.97
N TRP A 35 2.82 -19.99 -7.87
CA TRP A 35 2.89 -19.07 -9.00
C TRP A 35 4.12 -18.15 -8.90
N PRO A 36 4.76 -17.76 -10.02
CA PRO A 36 5.82 -16.76 -9.99
C PRO A 36 5.31 -15.42 -9.40
N PRO A 37 6.01 -14.81 -8.43
CA PRO A 37 5.50 -13.65 -7.69
C PRO A 37 5.13 -12.46 -8.57
N MET A 38 5.99 -12.15 -9.55
CA MET A 38 5.73 -11.07 -10.50
C MET A 38 4.46 -11.30 -11.32
N MET A 39 4.16 -12.57 -11.64
CA MET A 39 2.98 -12.94 -12.38
C MET A 39 1.72 -12.82 -11.52
N MET A 40 1.79 -13.24 -10.25
CA MET A 40 0.70 -13.09 -9.29
C MET A 40 0.36 -11.62 -9.01
N ALA A 41 1.39 -10.80 -8.75
CA ALA A 41 1.24 -9.37 -8.55
C ALA A 41 0.72 -8.68 -9.82
N GLY A 42 1.28 -9.01 -10.98
CA GLY A 42 0.85 -8.51 -12.28
C GLY A 42 -0.62 -8.80 -12.55
N LEU A 43 -1.07 -10.04 -12.37
CA LEU A 43 -2.46 -10.43 -12.58
C LEU A 43 -3.40 -9.65 -11.65
N ARG A 44 -3.05 -9.54 -10.36
CA ARG A 44 -3.84 -8.81 -9.36
C ARG A 44 -4.03 -7.34 -9.74
N PHE A 45 -2.95 -6.64 -10.09
CA PHE A 45 -3.03 -5.21 -10.44
C PHE A 45 -3.63 -4.97 -11.82
N SER A 46 -3.39 -5.86 -12.79
CA SER A 46 -4.06 -5.80 -14.09
C SER A 46 -5.57 -6.01 -13.96
N LEU A 47 -6.02 -6.99 -13.18
CA LEU A 47 -7.45 -7.22 -12.92
C LEU A 47 -8.08 -6.00 -12.24
N ALA A 48 -7.42 -5.40 -11.25
CA ALA A 48 -7.89 -4.18 -10.60
C ALA A 48 -8.02 -3.01 -11.60
N GLY A 49 -7.03 -2.84 -12.50
CA GLY A 49 -7.07 -1.84 -13.56
C GLY A 49 -8.25 -2.05 -14.53
N TRP A 50 -8.45 -3.28 -14.99
CA TRP A 50 -9.58 -3.65 -15.86
C TRP A 50 -10.94 -3.42 -15.20
N LEU A 51 -11.09 -3.81 -13.93
CA LEU A 51 -12.31 -3.56 -13.16
C LEU A 51 -12.58 -2.07 -13.02
N MET A 52 -11.54 -1.26 -12.80
CA MET A 52 -11.69 0.19 -12.68
C MET A 52 -12.09 0.84 -14.01
N LEU A 53 -11.51 0.39 -15.13
CA LEU A 53 -11.92 0.81 -16.47
C LEU A 53 -13.37 0.39 -16.78
N ALA A 54 -13.75 -0.85 -16.44
CA ALA A 54 -15.11 -1.33 -16.59
C ALA A 54 -16.10 -0.51 -15.76
N TYR A 55 -15.73 -0.15 -14.53
CA TYR A 55 -16.56 0.70 -13.67
C TYR A 55 -16.76 2.11 -14.26
N LEU A 56 -15.69 2.73 -14.78
CA LEU A 56 -15.78 4.03 -15.45
C LEU A 56 -16.70 3.96 -16.69
N TRP A 57 -16.57 2.88 -17.46
CA TRP A 57 -17.41 2.63 -18.63
C TRP A 57 -18.88 2.47 -18.25
N LEU A 58 -19.18 1.69 -17.22
CA LEU A 58 -20.55 1.50 -16.70
C LEU A 58 -21.16 2.80 -16.16
N ARG A 59 -20.33 3.68 -15.58
CA ARG A 59 -20.75 5.01 -15.10
C ARG A 59 -20.84 6.06 -16.22
N LYS A 60 -20.55 5.69 -17.47
CA LYS A 60 -20.52 6.59 -18.64
C LYS A 60 -19.58 7.79 -18.45
N TYR A 61 -18.51 7.62 -17.66
CA TYR A 61 -17.44 8.63 -17.60
C TYR A 61 -16.66 8.61 -18.92
N PRO A 62 -16.08 9.76 -19.34
CA PRO A 62 -15.20 9.80 -20.49
C PRO A 62 -14.03 8.82 -20.28
N MET A 63 -13.75 8.00 -21.28
CA MET A 63 -12.60 7.09 -21.24
C MET A 63 -11.31 7.91 -21.17
N PRO A 64 -10.32 7.45 -20.40
CA PRO A 64 -9.07 8.17 -20.24
C PRO A 64 -8.36 8.32 -21.58
N ASN A 65 -7.81 9.51 -21.83
CA ASN A 65 -7.03 9.76 -23.03
C ASN A 65 -5.67 9.02 -22.97
N ALA A 66 -4.95 8.94 -24.09
CA ALA A 66 -3.66 8.23 -24.15
C ALA A 66 -2.61 8.77 -23.15
N ARG A 67 -2.69 10.06 -22.79
CA ARG A 67 -1.78 10.71 -21.83
C ARG A 67 -2.13 10.32 -20.39
N GLU A 68 -3.40 10.24 -20.07
CA GLU A 68 -3.93 9.76 -18.78
C GLU A 68 -3.64 8.27 -18.60
N LEU A 69 -3.81 7.48 -19.66
CA LEU A 69 -3.46 6.06 -19.65
C LEU A 69 -1.94 5.86 -19.49
N GLY A 70 -1.12 6.66 -20.18
CA GLY A 70 0.33 6.66 -19.99
C GLY A 70 0.77 7.07 -18.59
N GLY A 71 0.13 8.09 -18.01
CA GLY A 71 0.36 8.51 -16.62
C GLY A 71 -0.06 7.44 -15.61
N ALA A 72 -1.22 6.82 -15.81
CA ALA A 72 -1.70 5.72 -14.98
C ALA A 72 -0.79 4.48 -15.10
N ALA A 73 -0.29 4.17 -16.29
CA ALA A 73 0.67 3.10 -16.49
C ALA A 73 2.00 3.39 -15.77
N LEU A 74 2.52 4.63 -15.88
CA LEU A 74 3.73 5.05 -15.20
C LEU A 74 3.59 4.96 -13.68
N LEU A 75 2.48 5.47 -13.13
CA LEU A 75 2.17 5.37 -11.69
C LEU A 75 1.95 3.91 -11.26
N GLY A 76 1.30 3.09 -12.09
CA GLY A 76 1.11 1.66 -11.88
C GLY A 76 2.43 0.87 -11.86
N VAL A 77 3.41 1.27 -12.68
CA VAL A 77 4.75 0.68 -12.62
C VAL A 77 5.49 1.17 -11.38
N LEU A 78 5.58 2.49 -11.17
CA LEU A 78 6.39 3.07 -10.10
C LEU A 78 5.86 2.78 -8.69
N MET A 79 4.54 2.66 -8.50
CA MET A 79 3.96 2.47 -7.17
C MET A 79 3.66 0.99 -6.87
N PRO A 80 2.68 0.32 -7.52
CA PRO A 80 2.41 -1.08 -7.21
C PRO A 80 3.47 -2.05 -7.76
N ALA A 81 3.98 -1.88 -8.99
CA ALA A 81 4.93 -2.86 -9.52
C ALA A 81 6.31 -2.78 -8.84
N VAL A 82 6.83 -1.57 -8.60
CA VAL A 82 8.07 -1.42 -7.83
C VAL A 82 7.80 -1.63 -6.34
N GLY A 83 6.84 -0.95 -5.73
CA GLY A 83 6.59 -1.04 -4.28
C GLY A 83 6.15 -2.45 -3.85
N ASN A 84 4.99 -2.91 -4.32
CA ASN A 84 4.48 -4.23 -3.94
C ASN A 84 5.21 -5.38 -4.67
N GLY A 85 5.63 -5.19 -5.92
CA GLY A 85 6.37 -6.24 -6.63
C GLY A 85 7.72 -6.55 -5.98
N LEU A 86 8.48 -5.56 -5.51
CA LEU A 86 9.72 -5.80 -4.77
C LEU A 86 9.45 -6.54 -3.45
N VAL A 87 8.37 -6.21 -2.74
CA VAL A 87 7.96 -6.95 -1.53
C VAL A 87 7.63 -8.40 -1.87
N THR A 88 6.88 -8.63 -2.95
CA THR A 88 6.49 -9.98 -3.40
C THR A 88 7.73 -10.80 -3.83
N VAL A 89 8.76 -10.15 -4.37
CA VAL A 89 10.05 -10.79 -4.65
C VAL A 89 10.82 -11.07 -3.36
N ALA A 90 10.88 -10.11 -2.42
CA ALA A 90 11.55 -10.28 -1.13
C ALA A 90 10.91 -11.39 -0.29
N GLU A 91 9.60 -11.58 -0.39
CA GLU A 91 8.90 -12.67 0.29
C GLU A 91 9.28 -14.08 -0.20
N LYS A 92 10.06 -14.22 -1.27
CA LYS A 92 10.69 -15.51 -1.62
C LYS A 92 11.74 -15.90 -0.59
N ASP A 93 12.59 -14.94 -0.24
CA ASP A 93 13.78 -15.17 0.59
C ASP A 93 13.52 -14.86 2.07
N VAL A 94 12.47 -14.10 2.38
CA VAL A 94 12.17 -13.62 3.72
C VAL A 94 10.75 -14.03 4.15
N SER A 95 10.55 -14.32 5.43
CA SER A 95 9.23 -14.65 5.97
C SER A 95 8.27 -13.46 5.91
N SER A 96 6.97 -13.74 5.80
CA SER A 96 5.91 -12.72 5.77
C SER A 96 5.89 -11.84 7.03
N GLY A 97 6.31 -12.38 8.18
CA GLY A 97 6.44 -11.61 9.43
C GLY A 97 7.55 -10.56 9.37
N VAL A 98 8.72 -10.91 8.81
CA VAL A 98 9.81 -9.94 8.63
C VAL A 98 9.46 -8.92 7.54
N ALA A 99 8.79 -9.34 6.46
CA ALA A 99 8.30 -8.42 5.45
C ALA A 99 7.31 -7.39 6.04
N ALA A 100 6.37 -7.83 6.89
CA ALA A 100 5.45 -6.96 7.59
C ALA A 100 6.16 -5.99 8.54
N LEU A 101 7.17 -6.44 9.29
CA LEU A 101 7.98 -5.57 10.15
C LEU A 101 8.71 -4.49 9.35
N VAL A 102 9.35 -4.85 8.24
CA VAL A 102 10.04 -3.89 7.37
C VAL A 102 9.06 -2.86 6.81
N ILE A 103 7.88 -3.28 6.35
CA ILE A 103 6.88 -2.34 5.80
C ILE A 103 6.29 -1.45 6.89
N ALA A 104 6.17 -1.95 8.12
CA ALA A 104 5.72 -1.15 9.24
C ALA A 104 6.70 0.00 9.58
N THR A 105 7.96 -0.04 9.08
CA THR A 105 8.90 1.10 9.14
C THR A 105 8.68 2.18 8.07
N VAL A 106 7.81 1.97 7.07
CA VAL A 106 7.54 2.96 5.99
C VAL A 106 7.10 4.34 6.51
N PRO A 107 6.28 4.48 7.58
CA PRO A 107 5.93 5.78 8.14
C PRO A 107 7.14 6.55 8.69
N LEU A 108 8.14 5.84 9.22
CA LEU A 108 9.41 6.40 9.68
C LEU A 108 10.15 7.09 8.53
N PHE A 109 10.31 6.37 7.42
CA PHE A 109 10.92 6.92 6.20
C PHE A 109 10.10 8.06 5.60
N THR A 110 8.77 7.96 5.63
CA THR A 110 7.87 9.00 5.14
C THR A 110 8.06 10.30 5.91
N LEU A 111 8.20 10.25 7.24
CA LEU A 111 8.47 11.43 8.06
C LEU A 111 9.86 12.02 7.80
N LEU A 112 10.88 11.15 7.65
CA LEU A 112 12.24 11.57 7.34
C LEU A 112 12.29 12.31 6.01
N PHE A 113 11.67 11.76 4.98
CA PHE A 113 11.57 12.40 3.67
C PHE A 113 10.74 13.69 3.73
N ALA A 114 9.61 13.70 4.43
CA ALA A 114 8.80 14.92 4.61
C ALA A 114 9.63 16.05 5.23
N ARG A 115 10.47 15.74 6.22
CA ARG A 115 11.40 16.70 6.83
C ARG A 115 12.47 17.17 5.85
N MET A 116 13.04 16.28 5.05
CA MET A 116 14.04 16.62 4.03
C MET A 116 13.48 17.53 2.94
N PHE A 117 12.20 17.35 2.57
CA PHE A 117 11.47 18.23 1.63
C PHE A 117 10.88 19.49 2.30
N GLY A 118 11.29 19.81 3.53
CA GLY A 118 10.96 21.07 4.21
C GLY A 118 9.62 21.08 4.96
N GLN A 119 8.90 19.95 5.05
CA GLN A 119 7.70 19.85 5.87
C GLN A 119 8.06 19.72 7.35
N LYS A 120 7.48 20.59 8.19
CA LYS A 120 7.68 20.56 9.64
C LYS A 120 6.80 19.48 10.27
N ALA A 121 7.38 18.31 10.51
CA ALA A 121 6.76 17.25 11.30
C ALA A 121 6.35 17.75 12.69
N ARG A 122 5.11 17.51 13.09
CA ARG A 122 4.59 17.87 14.42
C ARG A 122 5.10 16.88 15.48
N LYS A 123 5.24 17.33 16.73
CA LYS A 123 5.67 16.48 17.85
C LYS A 123 4.77 15.25 18.06
N VAL A 124 3.49 15.34 17.71
CA VAL A 124 2.52 14.24 17.78
C VAL A 124 2.81 13.14 16.75
N GLU A 125 3.33 13.48 15.56
CA GLU A 125 3.71 12.51 14.52
C GLU A 125 4.92 11.68 14.97
N TRP A 126 5.91 12.35 15.57
CA TRP A 126 7.05 11.68 16.21
C TRP A 126 6.63 10.77 17.36
N ALA A 127 5.70 11.22 18.21
CA ALA A 127 5.20 10.40 19.32
C ALA A 127 4.41 9.17 18.83
N GLY A 128 3.57 9.33 17.79
CA GLY A 128 2.84 8.23 17.17
C GLY A 128 3.75 7.19 16.52
N ILE A 129 4.83 7.65 15.86
CA ILE A 129 5.84 6.76 15.29
C ILE A 129 6.62 6.04 16.39
N GLY A 130 7.05 6.72 17.45
CA GLY A 130 7.74 6.07 18.57
C GLY A 130 6.89 4.98 19.21
N LEU A 131 5.60 5.25 19.43
CA LEU A 131 4.62 4.26 19.90
C LEU A 131 4.46 3.09 18.93
N GLY A 132 4.39 3.38 17.62
CA GLY A 132 4.30 2.35 16.58
C GLY A 132 5.53 1.45 16.51
N VAL A 133 6.73 2.02 16.65
CA VAL A 133 8.00 1.27 16.67
C VAL A 133 8.14 0.41 17.92
N CYS A 134 7.66 0.89 19.08
CA CYS A 134 7.63 0.08 20.30
C CYS A 134 6.58 -1.04 20.27
N GLY A 135 5.54 -0.91 19.44
CA GLY A 135 4.45 -1.88 19.32
C GLY A 135 4.61 -2.90 18.19
N MET A 136 5.53 -2.66 17.25
CA MET A 136 5.99 -3.64 16.23
C MET A 136 6.81 -4.75 16.88
#